data_AF-A0A534LJP7-F1
#
_entry.id   AF-A0A534LJP7-F1
#
_cell.length_a   1.000
_cell.length_b   1.000
_cell.length_c   1.000
_cell.angle_alpha   90.00
_cell.angle_beta   90.00
_cell.angle_gamma   90.00
#
_symmetry.space_group_name_H-M   'P 1'
#
loop_
_entity.id
_entity.type
_entity.pdbx_description
1 polymer ?
#
loop_
_entity_poly.entity_id
_entity_poly.type
_entity_poly.pdbx_seq_one_letter_code
_entity_poly.pdbx_strand_id
1 'polypeptide(L)'
;MKEAIRGISCIVSVLLVFAIFSTLTRVDGALRKPTYAVGDKWVYVLSGSLAGLPGFNTSQGTFHLGLVGFVYVNVIGSATVQANNTSVSAVRVDSRATGFLNGTFSVPRAGSGQISGSFTTTSTEFWEAQAYLPIESLGTTSYHADVTLGITTPLVFDLRVNATTSFSSIPQFELDVGQNASAAFTAHAELNSTFTAFFQTMTSQNVTDLASTWHRDVLSRENVTVEAGTFSAYKLNQTLGSFPGIPSGLSGGGNETAYFSNDVGFYVKRVAYENGTPGAEMRLRSYSYGAGPATGISTTQILLFIVLPIAVVVLVAVLLWRRRKDRIQGQASPPAPSATEGQELGGNDRAR
;
A
#
# COMPACT_ATOMS: atom_id res chain seq x y z
N MET A 1 -28.54 41.79 -25.46
CA MET A 1 -27.99 40.45 -25.81
C MET A 1 -26.51 40.28 -25.42
N LYS A 2 -26.08 40.82 -24.25
CA LYS A 2 -24.68 40.71 -23.75
C LYS A 2 -24.57 40.22 -22.30
N GLU A 3 -25.70 40.00 -21.64
CA GLU A 3 -25.78 39.57 -20.24
C GLU A 3 -25.72 38.04 -20.09
N ALA A 4 -26.06 37.27 -21.14
CA ALA A 4 -26.19 35.81 -21.05
C ALA A 4 -24.86 35.03 -21.07
N ILE A 5 -23.74 35.66 -21.46
CA ILE A 5 -22.47 34.94 -21.70
C ILE A 5 -21.60 34.86 -20.42
N ARG A 6 -21.81 35.76 -19.45
CA ARG A 6 -21.06 35.74 -18.18
C ARG A 6 -21.55 34.68 -17.19
N GLY A 7 -22.83 34.30 -17.21
CA GLY A 7 -23.38 33.25 -16.35
C GLY A 7 -22.94 31.84 -16.75
N ILE A 8 -22.78 31.58 -18.06
CA ILE A 8 -22.41 30.25 -18.58
C ILE A 8 -20.97 29.88 -18.21
N SER A 9 -20.04 30.84 -18.21
CA SER A 9 -18.63 30.56 -17.90
C SER A 9 -18.40 30.23 -16.42
N CYS A 10 -19.16 30.82 -15.50
CA CYS A 10 -19.07 30.52 -14.07
C CYS A 10 -19.73 29.16 -13.75
N ILE A 11 -20.89 28.88 -14.36
CA ILE A 11 -21.61 27.60 -14.20
C ILE A 11 -20.80 26.44 -14.81
N VAL A 12 -20.16 26.62 -15.96
CA VAL A 12 -19.27 25.61 -16.56
C VAL A 12 -18.03 25.38 -15.70
N SER A 13 -17.48 26.43 -15.07
CA SER A 13 -16.30 26.28 -14.19
C SER A 13 -16.64 25.57 -12.88
N VAL A 14 -17.81 25.85 -12.29
CA VAL A 14 -18.30 25.15 -11.09
C VAL A 14 -18.71 23.71 -11.43
N LEU A 15 -19.35 23.46 -12.58
CA LEU A 15 -19.64 22.09 -13.05
C LEU A 15 -18.38 21.31 -13.41
N LEU A 16 -17.30 21.95 -13.90
CA LEU A 16 -16.02 21.28 -14.12
C LEU A 16 -15.35 20.90 -12.80
N VAL A 17 -15.38 21.79 -11.80
CA VAL A 17 -14.83 21.53 -10.46
C VAL A 17 -15.66 20.46 -9.74
N PHE A 18 -16.99 20.46 -9.88
CA PHE A 18 -17.84 19.42 -9.33
C PHE A 18 -17.70 18.09 -10.09
N ALA A 19 -17.53 18.10 -11.42
CA ALA A 19 -17.28 16.89 -12.20
C ALA A 19 -15.92 16.24 -11.88
N ILE A 20 -14.91 17.03 -11.51
CA ILE A 20 -13.62 16.50 -11.05
C ILE A 20 -13.71 15.89 -9.63
N PHE A 21 -14.62 16.38 -8.78
CA PHE A 21 -14.87 15.79 -7.45
C PHE A 21 -15.90 14.64 -7.47
N SER A 22 -16.68 14.45 -8.55
CA SER A 22 -17.77 13.47 -8.61
C SER A 22 -17.42 12.16 -9.33
N THR A 23 -16.23 11.99 -9.90
CA THR A 23 -15.85 10.78 -10.67
C THR A 23 -14.91 9.83 -9.93
N LEU A 24 -15.00 9.75 -8.61
CA LEU A 24 -14.40 8.66 -7.83
C LEU A 24 -15.48 7.74 -7.23
N THR A 25 -16.60 7.53 -7.92
CA THR A 25 -17.24 6.22 -7.84
C THR A 25 -16.34 5.23 -8.55
N ARG A 26 -15.37 4.69 -7.81
CA ARG A 26 -14.52 3.60 -8.25
C ARG A 26 -15.44 2.43 -8.56
N VAL A 27 -15.70 2.23 -9.84
CA VAL A 27 -16.36 1.05 -10.42
C VAL A 27 -15.86 -0.20 -9.71
N ASP A 28 -16.78 -1.11 -9.39
CA ASP A 28 -16.54 -2.45 -8.85
C ASP A 28 -15.50 -3.22 -9.68
N GLY A 29 -14.22 -2.95 -9.44
CA GLY A 29 -13.12 -3.66 -10.10
C GLY A 29 -12.70 -4.91 -9.33
N ALA A 30 -12.26 -5.94 -10.03
CA ALA A 30 -11.52 -7.06 -9.44
C ALA A 30 -10.32 -6.57 -8.61
N LEU A 31 -9.92 -7.36 -7.60
CA LEU A 31 -8.58 -7.31 -7.01
C LEU A 31 -7.57 -7.31 -8.17
N ARG A 32 -6.63 -6.37 -8.21
CA ARG A 32 -5.69 -6.26 -9.32
C ARG A 32 -4.31 -6.69 -8.89
N LYS A 33 -3.64 -7.41 -9.78
CA LYS A 33 -2.24 -7.74 -9.61
C LYS A 33 -1.43 -6.43 -9.60
N PRO A 34 -0.62 -6.17 -8.55
CA PRO A 34 0.24 -5.00 -8.51
C PRO A 34 1.41 -5.13 -9.50
N THR A 35 2.03 -4.01 -9.82
CA THR A 35 3.28 -3.97 -10.59
C THR A 35 4.37 -3.41 -9.69
N TYR A 36 5.16 -4.29 -9.08
CA TYR A 36 6.23 -3.87 -8.18
C TYR A 36 7.45 -3.35 -8.93
N ALA A 37 7.95 -2.20 -8.48
CA ALA A 37 9.17 -1.58 -8.96
C ALA A 37 10.22 -1.49 -7.85
N VAL A 38 11.48 -1.38 -8.27
CA VAL A 38 12.61 -1.12 -7.36
C VAL A 38 12.31 0.12 -6.52
N GLY A 39 12.41 -0.01 -5.20
CA GLY A 39 12.19 1.09 -4.25
C GLY A 39 10.75 1.22 -3.76
N ASP A 40 9.81 0.42 -4.26
CA ASP A 40 8.51 0.28 -3.60
C ASP A 40 8.71 -0.24 -2.16
N LYS A 41 8.02 0.39 -1.20
CA LYS A 41 8.20 0.10 0.22
C LYS A 41 6.93 0.31 1.01
N TRP A 42 6.80 -0.47 2.07
CA TRP A 42 5.71 -0.36 3.05
C TRP A 42 6.26 -0.47 4.46
N VAL A 43 5.72 0.37 5.34
CA VAL A 43 6.04 0.36 6.77
C VAL A 43 4.76 0.11 7.54
N TYR A 44 4.79 -0.87 8.43
CA TYR A 44 3.66 -1.27 9.26
C TYR A 44 3.95 -1.06 10.74
N VAL A 45 2.92 -0.70 11.50
CA VAL A 45 2.87 -0.96 12.93
C VAL A 45 2.50 -2.42 13.12
N LEU A 46 3.28 -3.15 13.91
CA LEU A 46 3.02 -4.53 14.31
C LEU A 46 2.58 -4.53 15.78
N SER A 47 1.50 -5.24 16.07
CA SER A 47 0.99 -5.41 17.43
C SER A 47 0.35 -6.79 17.57
N GLY A 48 0.50 -7.45 18.70
CA GLY A 48 -0.10 -8.77 18.90
C GLY A 48 0.21 -9.38 20.25
N SER A 49 -0.08 -10.67 20.37
CA SER A 49 0.31 -11.47 21.51
C SER A 49 0.77 -12.85 21.07
N LEU A 50 1.94 -13.27 21.53
CA LEU A 50 2.40 -14.65 21.38
C LEU A 50 1.86 -15.48 22.55
N ALA A 51 1.27 -16.62 22.20
CA ALA A 51 0.83 -17.64 23.16
C ALA A 51 1.97 -18.57 23.63
N GLY A 52 3.17 -18.42 23.05
CA GLY A 52 4.37 -19.16 23.41
C GLY A 52 5.62 -18.63 22.71
N LEU A 53 6.79 -19.05 23.20
CA LEU A 53 8.07 -18.89 22.51
C LEU A 53 8.51 -20.26 21.99
N PRO A 54 9.20 -20.34 20.85
CA PRO A 54 9.80 -21.60 20.41
C PRO A 54 10.74 -22.15 21.50
N GLY A 55 10.61 -23.43 21.83
CA GLY A 55 11.33 -24.07 22.92
C GLY A 55 10.60 -24.09 24.27
N PHE A 56 9.51 -23.32 24.43
CA PHE A 56 8.60 -23.46 25.57
C PHE A 56 7.38 -24.28 25.17
N ASN A 57 7.21 -25.44 25.80
CA ASN A 57 6.03 -26.27 25.59
C ASN A 57 4.85 -25.74 26.42
N THR A 58 3.64 -25.85 25.90
CA THR A 58 2.39 -25.50 26.62
C THR A 58 2.23 -26.26 27.94
N SER A 59 2.86 -27.43 28.07
CA SER A 59 2.93 -28.20 29.32
C SER A 59 3.79 -27.54 30.41
N GLN A 60 4.62 -26.56 30.07
CA GLN A 60 5.52 -25.85 30.99
C GLN A 60 4.90 -24.55 31.54
N GLY A 61 3.74 -24.12 31.00
CA GLY A 61 3.09 -22.89 31.42
C GLY A 61 2.25 -22.21 30.35
N THR A 62 1.44 -21.23 30.77
CA THR A 62 0.76 -20.29 29.88
C THR A 62 1.58 -19.02 29.71
N PHE A 63 1.72 -18.56 28.46
CA PHE A 63 2.44 -17.33 28.10
C PHE A 63 1.46 -16.28 27.60
N HIS A 64 1.66 -15.05 28.05
CA HIS A 64 1.00 -13.88 27.50
C HIS A 64 2.05 -12.84 27.18
N LEU A 65 2.57 -12.90 25.96
CA LEU A 65 3.64 -12.03 25.48
C LEU A 65 3.08 -11.01 24.50
N GLY A 66 2.84 -9.78 24.97
CA GLY A 66 2.54 -8.67 24.07
C GLY A 66 3.74 -8.38 23.17
N LEU A 67 3.49 -8.20 21.88
CA LEU A 67 4.49 -7.78 20.90
C LEU A 67 4.06 -6.44 20.30
N VAL A 68 4.98 -5.50 20.19
CA VAL A 68 4.77 -4.23 19.48
C VAL A 68 6.03 -3.85 18.73
N GLY A 69 5.90 -3.43 17.48
CA GLY A 69 7.06 -3.07 16.67
C GLY A 69 6.72 -2.42 15.34
N PHE A 70 7.73 -2.38 14.48
CA PHE A 70 7.59 -1.94 13.10
C PHE A 70 8.04 -3.05 12.16
N VAL A 71 7.38 -3.13 11.01
CA VAL A 71 7.77 -3.98 9.89
C VAL A 71 8.05 -3.09 8.69
N TYR A 72 9.16 -3.35 8.03
CA TYR A 72 9.60 -2.71 6.80
C TYR A 72 9.62 -3.77 5.72
N VAL A 73 8.99 -3.49 4.58
CA VAL A 73 8.98 -4.35 3.40
C VAL A 73 9.48 -3.52 2.23
N ASN A 74 10.50 -4.01 1.53
CA ASN A 74 11.12 -3.28 0.42
C ASN A 74 11.26 -4.19 -0.81
N VAL A 75 10.77 -3.72 -1.95
CA VAL A 75 11.01 -4.37 -3.23
C VAL A 75 12.41 -3.97 -3.71
N ILE A 76 13.26 -4.99 -3.83
CA ILE A 76 14.63 -4.82 -4.33
C ILE A 76 14.65 -4.79 -5.86
N GLY A 77 13.80 -5.59 -6.50
CA GLY A 77 13.66 -5.63 -7.95
C GLY A 77 13.34 -7.01 -8.51
N SER A 78 13.40 -7.12 -9.83
CA SER A 78 13.25 -8.40 -10.54
C SER A 78 14.41 -9.34 -10.23
N ALA A 79 14.11 -10.62 -10.10
CA ALA A 79 15.06 -11.70 -9.90
C ALA A 79 14.67 -12.92 -10.74
N THR A 80 15.58 -13.89 -10.81
CA THR A 80 15.32 -15.20 -11.41
C THR A 80 15.74 -16.27 -10.41
N VAL A 81 14.84 -17.18 -10.09
CA VAL A 81 15.09 -18.31 -9.19
C VAL A 81 15.10 -19.60 -10.02
N GLN A 82 16.01 -20.51 -9.72
CA GLN A 82 16.03 -21.84 -10.33
C GLN A 82 15.12 -22.76 -9.52
N ALA A 83 14.00 -23.18 -10.09
CA ALA A 83 13.12 -24.19 -9.51
C ALA A 83 13.02 -25.37 -10.48
N ASN A 84 13.43 -26.57 -10.06
CA ASN A 84 13.37 -27.79 -10.88
C ASN A 84 14.02 -27.63 -12.28
N ASN A 85 15.25 -27.09 -12.32
CA ASN A 85 15.99 -26.77 -13.57
C ASN A 85 15.28 -25.81 -14.53
N THR A 86 14.27 -25.08 -14.04
CA THR A 86 13.54 -24.06 -14.80
C THR A 86 13.77 -22.70 -14.15
N SER A 87 14.09 -21.71 -14.98
CA SER A 87 14.20 -20.31 -14.56
C SER A 87 12.81 -19.72 -14.34
N VAL A 88 12.47 -19.40 -13.10
CA VAL A 88 11.22 -18.72 -12.71
C VAL A 88 11.50 -17.24 -12.50
N SER A 89 10.75 -16.38 -13.21
CA SER A 89 10.80 -14.94 -12.99
C SER A 89 10.16 -14.60 -11.64
N ALA A 90 10.85 -13.80 -10.84
CA ALA A 90 10.45 -13.45 -9.49
C ALA A 90 10.69 -11.96 -9.19
N VAL A 91 10.14 -11.51 -8.07
CA VAL A 91 10.46 -10.23 -7.43
C VAL A 91 11.13 -10.53 -6.11
N ARG A 92 12.32 -9.95 -5.88
CA ARG A 92 12.99 -10.01 -4.59
C ARG A 92 12.43 -8.96 -3.65
N VAL A 93 12.06 -9.40 -2.46
CA VAL A 93 11.53 -8.56 -1.39
C VAL A 93 12.33 -8.80 -0.12
N ASP A 94 12.87 -7.72 0.43
CA ASP A 94 13.58 -7.76 1.71
C ASP A 94 12.67 -7.15 2.78
N SER A 95 12.42 -7.93 3.84
CA SER A 95 11.62 -7.52 4.98
C SER A 95 12.44 -7.47 6.25
N ARG A 96 12.13 -6.51 7.12
CA ARG A 96 12.72 -6.39 8.46
C ARG A 96 11.65 -6.03 9.45
N ALA A 97 11.59 -6.72 10.58
CA ALA A 97 10.78 -6.34 11.72
C ALA A 97 11.65 -6.11 12.95
N THR A 98 11.31 -5.11 13.74
CA THR A 98 11.95 -4.86 15.03
C THR A 98 10.89 -4.40 16.01
N GLY A 99 10.98 -4.86 17.25
CA GLY A 99 10.04 -4.44 18.26
C GLY A 99 10.42 -4.88 19.66
N PHE A 100 9.49 -4.63 20.57
CA PHE A 100 9.57 -5.01 21.97
C PHE A 100 8.58 -6.12 22.26
N LEU A 101 8.96 -6.96 23.20
CA LEU A 101 8.09 -7.97 23.79
C LEU A 101 8.00 -7.73 25.29
N ASN A 102 6.80 -7.84 25.86
CA ASN A 102 6.59 -7.75 27.29
C ASN A 102 5.42 -8.63 27.68
N GLY A 103 5.54 -9.34 28.78
CA GLY A 103 4.49 -10.23 29.23
C GLY A 103 4.74 -10.91 30.55
N THR A 104 3.86 -11.86 30.81
CA THR A 104 3.95 -12.75 31.96
C THR A 104 3.87 -14.19 31.50
N PHE A 105 4.46 -15.07 32.29
CA PHE A 105 4.35 -16.51 32.12
C PHE A 105 4.07 -17.15 33.48
N SER A 106 3.37 -18.28 33.47
CA SER A 106 3.06 -19.03 34.69
C SER A 106 3.79 -20.37 34.69
N VAL A 107 4.56 -20.64 35.73
CA VAL A 107 5.25 -21.93 35.92
C VAL A 107 4.48 -22.76 36.94
N PRO A 108 4.07 -24.00 36.60
CA PRO A 108 3.42 -24.89 37.55
C PRO A 108 4.25 -25.03 38.83
N ARG A 109 3.63 -24.75 39.98
CA ARG A 109 4.23 -24.85 41.33
C ARG A 109 5.33 -23.83 41.66
N ALA A 110 5.73 -22.94 40.74
CA ALA A 110 6.73 -21.90 41.00
C ALA A 110 6.18 -20.46 40.91
N GLY A 111 4.93 -20.29 40.46
CA GLY A 111 4.24 -18.99 40.42
C GLY A 111 4.33 -18.31 39.05
N SER A 112 4.13 -16.99 39.03
CA SER A 112 4.19 -16.18 37.81
C SER A 112 5.52 -15.44 37.70
N GLY A 113 6.11 -15.43 36.50
CA GLY A 113 7.26 -14.60 36.16
C GLY A 113 6.91 -13.52 35.16
N GLN A 114 7.83 -12.57 35.01
CA GLN A 114 7.77 -11.51 34.01
C GLN A 114 8.83 -11.73 32.94
N ILE A 115 8.54 -11.27 31.74
CA ILE A 115 9.46 -11.35 30.61
C ILE A 115 9.37 -10.05 29.82
N SER A 116 10.53 -9.44 29.55
CA SER A 116 10.60 -8.20 28.78
C SER A 116 11.83 -8.22 27.89
N GLY A 117 11.71 -7.72 26.67
CA GLY A 117 12.80 -7.80 25.71
C GLY A 117 12.51 -7.16 24.38
N SER A 118 13.23 -7.63 23.38
CA SER A 118 13.11 -7.20 22.00
C SER A 118 13.18 -8.37 21.04
N PHE A 119 12.67 -8.14 19.84
CA PHE A 119 12.83 -9.07 18.74
C PHE A 119 13.29 -8.34 17.49
N THR A 120 14.01 -9.06 16.64
CA THR A 120 14.37 -8.64 15.29
C THR A 120 14.12 -9.80 14.33
N THR A 121 13.41 -9.53 13.24
CA THR A 121 13.27 -10.45 12.11
C THR A 121 13.87 -9.80 10.88
N THR A 122 14.62 -10.54 10.09
CA THR A 122 15.05 -10.15 8.74
C THR A 122 14.72 -11.30 7.80
N SER A 123 14.11 -11.01 6.66
CA SER A 123 13.89 -12.01 5.62
C SER A 123 14.17 -11.46 4.22
N THR A 124 14.65 -12.35 3.36
CA THR A 124 14.69 -12.17 1.91
C THR A 124 13.76 -13.20 1.32
N GLU A 125 12.75 -12.74 0.59
CA GLU A 125 11.81 -13.61 -0.12
C GLU A 125 11.88 -13.34 -1.61
N PHE A 126 11.67 -14.40 -2.39
CA PHE A 126 11.50 -14.32 -3.83
C PHE A 126 10.07 -14.74 -4.15
N TRP A 127 9.28 -13.80 -4.64
CA TRP A 127 7.89 -14.01 -4.99
C TRP A 127 7.78 -14.27 -6.49
N GLU A 128 7.15 -15.37 -6.90
CA GLU A 128 6.96 -15.61 -8.34
C GLU A 128 6.13 -14.49 -8.98
N ALA A 129 6.47 -14.13 -10.22
CA ALA A 129 6.02 -12.88 -10.81
C ALA A 129 4.55 -12.85 -11.24
N GLN A 130 3.81 -13.97 -11.22
CA GLN A 130 2.44 -14.06 -11.70
C GLN A 130 1.40 -13.90 -10.58
N ALA A 131 1.54 -14.60 -9.45
CA ALA A 131 0.63 -14.54 -8.30
C ALA A 131 1.28 -14.03 -6.99
N TYR A 132 2.57 -13.67 -7.03
CA TYR A 132 3.37 -13.22 -5.89
C TYR A 132 3.42 -14.20 -4.72
N LEU A 133 3.42 -15.50 -5.03
CA LEU A 133 3.64 -16.54 -4.03
C LEU A 133 5.14 -16.71 -3.74
N PRO A 134 5.56 -16.84 -2.47
CA PRO A 134 6.96 -17.03 -2.13
C PRO A 134 7.44 -18.41 -2.61
N ILE A 135 8.45 -18.43 -3.48
CA ILE A 135 9.10 -19.65 -3.98
C ILE A 135 10.44 -19.93 -3.30
N GLU A 136 11.04 -18.91 -2.68
CA GLU A 136 12.22 -19.03 -1.84
C GLU A 136 12.14 -17.98 -0.72
N SER A 137 12.50 -18.39 0.50
CA SER A 137 12.46 -17.54 1.69
C SER A 137 13.63 -17.86 2.61
N LEU A 138 14.45 -16.85 2.89
CA LEU A 138 15.54 -16.92 3.84
C LEU A 138 15.26 -15.92 4.96
N GLY A 139 15.01 -16.42 6.17
CA GLY A 139 14.66 -15.62 7.32
C GLY A 139 15.56 -15.89 8.52
N THR A 140 15.79 -14.85 9.31
CA THR A 140 16.35 -14.94 10.66
C THR A 140 15.45 -14.18 11.60
N THR A 141 15.07 -14.79 12.72
CA THR A 141 14.36 -14.13 13.82
C THR A 141 15.14 -14.34 15.11
N SER A 142 15.44 -13.25 15.80
CA SER A 142 16.17 -13.22 17.05
C SER A 142 15.31 -12.56 18.12
N TYR A 143 15.27 -13.15 19.32
CA TYR A 143 14.63 -12.62 20.50
C TYR A 143 15.68 -12.51 21.60
N HIS A 144 15.74 -11.34 22.22
CA HIS A 144 16.58 -11.08 23.40
C HIS A 144 15.67 -10.58 24.51
N ALA A 145 15.54 -11.34 25.58
CA ALA A 145 14.63 -11.04 26.67
C ALA A 145 15.24 -11.31 28.03
N ASP A 146 14.85 -10.54 29.02
CA ASP A 146 15.10 -10.82 30.42
C ASP A 146 13.88 -11.52 31.02
N VAL A 147 14.13 -12.64 31.70
CA VAL A 147 13.12 -13.46 32.36
C VAL A 147 13.30 -13.32 33.86
N THR A 148 12.27 -12.86 34.56
CA THR A 148 12.30 -12.65 36.02
C THR A 148 11.35 -13.61 36.73
N LEU A 149 11.90 -14.50 37.56
CA LEU A 149 11.17 -15.37 38.48
C LEU A 149 12.00 -15.53 39.77
N GLY A 150 11.83 -14.61 40.73
CA GLY A 150 12.67 -14.52 41.93
C GLY A 150 14.10 -14.01 41.66
N ILE A 151 14.70 -14.39 40.53
CA ILE A 151 15.93 -13.88 39.94
C ILE A 151 15.70 -13.51 38.48
N THR A 152 16.50 -12.59 37.94
CA THR A 152 16.46 -12.21 36.52
C THR A 152 17.57 -12.92 35.74
N THR A 153 17.19 -13.57 34.65
CA THR A 153 18.12 -14.30 33.76
C THR A 153 17.88 -13.93 32.30
N PRO A 154 18.93 -13.72 31.50
CA PRO A 154 18.78 -13.45 30.08
C PRO A 154 18.35 -14.72 29.33
N LEU A 155 17.50 -14.52 28.33
CA LEU A 155 17.02 -15.48 27.36
C LEU A 155 17.36 -14.96 25.97
N VAL A 156 18.00 -15.79 25.17
CA VAL A 156 18.26 -15.51 23.76
C VAL A 156 17.70 -16.66 22.92
N PHE A 157 16.91 -16.34 21.91
CA PHE A 157 16.42 -17.31 20.94
C PHE A 157 16.67 -16.80 19.53
N ASP A 158 17.40 -17.59 18.75
CA ASP A 158 17.66 -17.35 17.33
C ASP A 158 17.03 -18.46 16.51
N LEU A 159 16.30 -18.09 15.47
CA LEU A 159 15.70 -18.99 14.50
C LEU A 159 16.09 -18.54 13.10
N ARG A 160 16.79 -19.40 12.38
CA ARG A 160 17.03 -19.26 10.95
C ARG A 160 16.14 -20.24 10.20
N VAL A 161 15.42 -19.72 9.22
CA VAL A 161 14.55 -20.45 8.32
C VAL A 161 15.10 -20.32 6.91
N ASN A 162 15.28 -21.44 6.22
CA ASN A 162 15.58 -21.48 4.80
C ASN A 162 14.54 -22.38 4.14
N ALA A 163 13.69 -21.81 3.29
CA ALA A 163 12.60 -22.56 2.68
C ALA A 163 12.56 -22.34 1.17
N THR A 164 12.38 -23.43 0.42
CA THR A 164 12.06 -23.40 -1.01
C THR A 164 10.67 -23.99 -1.20
N THR A 165 9.83 -23.33 -1.98
CA THR A 165 8.44 -23.73 -2.20
C THR A 165 8.16 -23.87 -3.68
N SER A 166 7.50 -24.97 -4.03
CA SER A 166 7.03 -25.25 -5.38
C SER A 166 5.51 -25.36 -5.37
N PHE A 167 4.86 -24.75 -6.37
CA PHE A 167 3.42 -24.79 -6.55
C PHE A 167 3.07 -25.70 -7.73
N SER A 168 2.02 -26.50 -7.59
CA SER A 168 1.55 -27.38 -8.67
C SER A 168 1.04 -26.61 -9.89
N SER A 169 0.52 -25.42 -9.64
CA SER A 169 -0.02 -24.50 -10.63
C SER A 169 0.06 -23.07 -10.09
N ILE A 170 0.16 -22.09 -10.99
CA ILE A 170 0.07 -20.69 -10.61
C ILE A 170 -1.41 -20.30 -10.51
N PRO A 171 -1.90 -19.89 -9.33
CA PRO A 171 -3.29 -19.48 -9.18
C PRO A 171 -3.53 -18.09 -9.79
N GLN A 172 -4.77 -17.81 -10.17
CA GLN A 172 -5.15 -16.48 -10.65
C GLN A 172 -5.05 -15.45 -9.52
N PHE A 173 -4.42 -14.31 -9.81
CA PHE A 173 -4.35 -13.20 -8.84
C PHE A 173 -5.60 -12.32 -8.89
N GLU A 174 -6.06 -12.00 -10.10
CA GLU A 174 -7.17 -11.07 -10.30
C GLU A 174 -8.50 -11.73 -9.94
N LEU A 175 -9.16 -11.26 -8.90
CA LEU A 175 -10.35 -11.92 -8.35
C LEU A 175 -11.41 -10.88 -8.01
N ASP A 176 -12.64 -11.13 -8.41
CA ASP A 176 -13.80 -10.34 -7.98
C ASP A 176 -14.25 -10.73 -6.57
N VAL A 177 -15.07 -9.87 -5.95
CA VAL A 177 -15.71 -10.21 -4.67
C VAL A 177 -16.56 -11.47 -4.83
N GLY A 178 -16.39 -12.42 -3.93
CA GLY A 178 -17.03 -13.75 -3.96
C GLY A 178 -16.22 -14.81 -4.69
N GLN A 179 -15.12 -14.47 -5.35
CA GLN A 179 -14.23 -15.43 -6.00
C GLN A 179 -13.09 -15.89 -5.08
N ASN A 180 -12.48 -17.01 -5.46
CA ASN A 180 -11.33 -17.58 -4.77
C ASN A 180 -10.30 -18.13 -5.75
N ALA A 181 -9.10 -18.41 -5.23
CA ALA A 181 -8.07 -19.16 -5.93
C ALA A 181 -7.33 -20.05 -4.94
N SER A 182 -6.82 -21.19 -5.44
CA SER A 182 -6.04 -22.13 -4.64
C SER A 182 -4.94 -22.79 -5.45
N ALA A 183 -3.86 -23.20 -4.79
CA ALA A 183 -2.77 -23.95 -5.39
C ALA A 183 -2.17 -24.92 -4.38
N ALA A 184 -1.99 -26.18 -4.76
CA ALA A 184 -1.23 -27.12 -3.95
C ALA A 184 0.25 -26.74 -3.98
N PHE A 185 0.95 -26.92 -2.85
CA PHE A 185 2.37 -26.62 -2.76
C PHE A 185 3.13 -27.64 -1.93
N THR A 186 4.41 -27.76 -2.25
CA THR A 186 5.41 -28.50 -1.47
C THR A 186 6.52 -27.53 -1.11
N ALA A 187 6.81 -27.42 0.19
CA ALA A 187 7.88 -26.60 0.74
C ALA A 187 8.93 -27.50 1.40
N HIS A 188 10.18 -27.34 1.00
CA HIS A 188 11.33 -27.89 1.71
C HIS A 188 11.87 -26.82 2.64
N ALA A 189 11.93 -27.10 3.94
CA ALA A 189 12.35 -26.14 4.95
C ALA A 189 13.46 -26.69 5.85
N GLU A 190 14.53 -25.91 5.98
CA GLU A 190 15.58 -26.09 6.96
C GLU A 190 15.42 -25.03 8.06
N LEU A 191 15.35 -25.52 9.31
CA LEU A 191 15.14 -24.75 10.51
C LEU A 191 16.34 -24.95 11.43
N ASN A 192 17.09 -23.88 11.64
CA ASN A 192 18.23 -23.86 12.54
C ASN A 192 17.90 -22.95 13.71
N SER A 193 17.89 -23.50 14.91
CA SER A 193 17.51 -22.78 16.12
C SER A 193 18.58 -22.89 17.20
N THR A 194 18.81 -21.78 17.90
CA THR A 194 19.68 -21.69 19.07
C THR A 194 18.89 -21.04 20.19
N PHE A 195 18.85 -21.68 21.34
CA PHE A 195 18.19 -21.20 22.53
C PHE A 195 19.20 -21.15 23.67
N THR A 196 19.34 -20.00 24.34
CA THR A 196 20.19 -19.84 25.50
C THR A 196 19.40 -19.28 26.67
N ALA A 197 19.37 -20.01 27.79
CA ALA A 197 18.80 -19.55 29.05
C ALA A 197 19.59 -20.15 30.21
N PHE A 198 19.65 -19.45 31.35
CA PHE A 198 20.39 -19.92 32.54
C PHE A 198 21.84 -20.35 32.24
N PHE A 199 22.51 -19.64 31.32
CA PHE A 199 23.87 -19.94 30.85
C PHE A 199 24.04 -21.31 30.17
N GLN A 200 22.93 -21.95 29.79
CA GLN A 200 22.91 -23.17 28.99
C GLN A 200 22.42 -22.85 27.58
N THR A 201 23.14 -23.35 26.59
CA THR A 201 22.78 -23.20 25.18
C THR A 201 22.35 -24.55 24.61
N MET A 202 21.19 -24.58 23.97
CA MET A 202 20.65 -25.69 23.19
C MET A 202 20.59 -25.28 21.73
N THR A 203 21.01 -26.17 20.84
CA THR A 203 20.89 -25.98 19.40
C THR A 203 20.07 -27.11 18.82
N SER A 204 19.28 -26.80 17.80
CA SER A 204 18.49 -27.79 17.07
C SER A 204 18.47 -27.42 15.60
N GLN A 205 18.74 -28.41 14.76
CA GLN A 205 18.57 -28.34 13.32
C GLN A 205 17.49 -29.33 12.93
N ASN A 206 16.51 -28.87 12.15
CA ASN A 206 15.45 -29.69 11.62
C ASN A 206 15.29 -29.42 10.12
N VAL A 207 15.12 -30.48 9.34
CA VAL A 207 14.83 -30.40 7.91
C VAL A 207 13.52 -31.14 7.69
N THR A 208 12.57 -30.48 7.05
CA THR A 208 11.24 -31.04 6.82
C THR A 208 10.73 -30.68 5.45
N ASP A 209 9.98 -31.60 4.86
CA ASP A 209 9.13 -31.32 3.71
C ASP A 209 7.69 -31.15 4.20
N LEU A 210 7.02 -30.11 3.72
CA LEU A 210 5.63 -29.81 4.00
C LEU A 210 4.85 -29.82 2.69
N ALA A 211 3.78 -30.58 2.63
CA ALA A 211 2.78 -30.48 1.56
C ALA A 211 1.50 -29.86 2.14
N SER A 212 0.97 -28.84 1.46
CA SER A 212 -0.31 -28.21 1.85
C SER A 212 -0.96 -27.55 0.63
N THR A 213 -2.05 -26.79 0.86
CA THR A 213 -2.76 -26.02 -0.14
C THR A 213 -2.82 -24.56 0.27
N TRP A 214 -2.35 -23.69 -0.61
CA TRP A 214 -2.54 -22.25 -0.51
C TRP A 214 -3.95 -21.90 -1.01
N HIS A 215 -4.63 -20.98 -0.33
CA HIS A 215 -5.91 -20.43 -0.77
C HIS A 215 -5.99 -18.92 -0.53
N ARG A 216 -6.84 -18.25 -1.31
CA ARG A 216 -7.27 -16.86 -1.13
C ARG A 216 -8.72 -16.70 -1.55
N ASP A 217 -9.56 -16.21 -0.64
CA ASP A 217 -10.94 -15.83 -0.87
C ASP A 217 -11.07 -14.31 -0.84
N VAL A 218 -11.76 -13.71 -1.82
CA VAL A 218 -12.13 -12.29 -1.79
C VAL A 218 -13.52 -12.14 -1.21
N LEU A 219 -13.62 -11.74 0.05
CA LEU A 219 -14.89 -11.77 0.80
C LEU A 219 -15.76 -10.54 0.55
N SER A 220 -15.16 -9.36 0.62
CA SER A 220 -15.86 -8.08 0.50
C SER A 220 -14.88 -6.98 0.10
N ARG A 221 -15.44 -5.80 -0.22
CA ARG A 221 -14.68 -4.56 -0.32
C ARG A 221 -15.19 -3.60 0.75
N GLU A 222 -14.28 -2.99 1.48
CA GLU A 222 -14.61 -2.05 2.57
C GLU A 222 -13.56 -0.95 2.72
N ASN A 223 -13.95 0.15 3.33
CA ASN A 223 -13.04 1.24 3.67
C ASN A 223 -12.31 0.91 4.97
N VAL A 224 -10.98 0.86 4.93
CA VAL A 224 -10.13 0.55 6.07
C VAL A 224 -9.32 1.79 6.43
N THR A 225 -9.48 2.26 7.67
CA THR A 225 -8.73 3.40 8.22
C THR A 225 -7.56 2.93 9.07
N VAL A 226 -6.36 3.37 8.69
CA VAL A 226 -5.08 3.13 9.36
C VAL A 226 -4.29 4.43 9.45
N GLU A 227 -3.11 4.38 10.03
CA GLU A 227 -2.23 5.53 10.24
C GLU A 227 -1.82 6.20 8.93
N ALA A 228 -1.66 5.42 7.84
CA ALA A 228 -1.35 5.94 6.52
C ALA A 228 -2.54 6.63 5.81
N GLY A 229 -3.78 6.48 6.30
CA GLY A 229 -4.98 7.02 5.69
C GLY A 229 -6.17 6.05 5.66
N THR A 230 -7.19 6.40 4.87
CA THR A 230 -8.36 5.54 4.61
C THR A 230 -8.33 5.04 3.18
N PHE A 231 -8.45 3.73 3.00
CA PHE A 231 -8.33 3.08 1.70
C PHE A 231 -9.52 2.16 1.43
N SER A 232 -9.99 2.14 0.19
CA SER A 232 -10.89 1.08 -0.28
C SER A 232 -10.08 -0.21 -0.46
N ALA A 233 -10.28 -1.20 0.40
CA ALA A 233 -9.54 -2.45 0.41
C ALA A 233 -10.44 -3.67 0.21
N TYR A 234 -9.89 -4.73 -0.39
CA TYR A 234 -10.50 -6.05 -0.45
C TYR A 234 -10.18 -6.80 0.82
N LYS A 235 -11.21 -7.25 1.52
CA LYS A 235 -11.09 -8.17 2.63
C LYS A 235 -10.87 -9.57 2.10
N LEU A 236 -9.74 -10.14 2.43
CA LEU A 236 -9.28 -11.45 2.00
C LEU A 236 -9.25 -12.39 3.20
N ASN A 237 -9.63 -13.65 2.98
CA ASN A 237 -9.26 -14.76 3.85
C ASN A 237 -8.29 -15.65 3.09
N GLN A 238 -7.07 -15.83 3.60
CA GLN A 238 -6.04 -16.56 2.86
C GLN A 238 -5.16 -17.37 3.80
N THR A 239 -4.48 -18.37 3.22
CA THR A 239 -3.43 -19.13 3.93
C THR A 239 -2.42 -18.15 4.51
N LEU A 240 -2.10 -18.32 5.80
CA LEU A 240 -1.08 -17.51 6.46
C LEU A 240 0.28 -17.78 5.79
N GLY A 241 0.81 -16.77 5.11
CA GLY A 241 2.20 -16.76 4.67
C GLY A 241 3.14 -16.34 5.80
N SER A 242 4.34 -15.90 5.43
CA SER A 242 5.29 -15.27 6.36
C SER A 242 4.63 -14.10 7.11
N PHE A 243 4.74 -14.11 8.44
CA PHE A 243 4.24 -13.05 9.31
C PHE A 243 5.31 -12.69 10.35
N PRO A 244 5.89 -11.47 10.28
CA PRO A 244 6.99 -11.09 11.17
C PRO A 244 6.59 -11.11 12.65
N GLY A 245 7.49 -11.60 13.49
CA GLY A 245 7.25 -11.73 14.94
C GLY A 245 6.46 -12.96 15.35
N ILE A 246 5.93 -13.77 14.42
CA ILE A 246 5.40 -15.10 14.71
C ILE A 246 6.34 -16.15 14.10
N PRO A 247 6.88 -17.10 14.88
CA PRO A 247 7.75 -18.15 14.37
C PRO A 247 7.01 -19.21 13.50
N SER A 248 5.71 -19.06 13.26
CA SER A 248 4.81 -20.06 12.66
C SER A 248 4.78 -20.03 11.12
N GLY A 249 5.90 -19.76 10.47
CA GLY A 249 5.95 -19.56 9.01
C GLY A 249 5.70 -20.81 8.15
N LEU A 250 5.50 -22.00 8.74
CA LEU A 250 5.49 -23.27 8.00
C LEU A 250 4.42 -24.27 8.46
N SER A 251 3.64 -23.99 9.51
CA SER A 251 2.50 -24.85 9.82
C SER A 251 1.34 -24.43 8.91
N GLY A 252 1.12 -25.15 7.81
CA GLY A 252 0.07 -24.89 6.82
C GLY A 252 -1.39 -24.96 7.33
N GLY A 253 -1.64 -24.71 8.62
CA GLY A 253 -2.95 -24.58 9.25
C GLY A 253 -3.27 -23.16 9.75
N GLY A 254 -2.34 -22.20 9.64
CA GLY A 254 -2.63 -20.79 9.94
C GLY A 254 -3.42 -20.12 8.82
N ASN A 255 -4.32 -19.20 9.19
CA ASN A 255 -5.00 -18.32 8.24
C ASN A 255 -4.81 -16.85 8.63
N GLU A 256 -5.01 -15.96 7.67
CA GLU A 256 -5.04 -14.53 7.92
C GLU A 256 -6.26 -13.87 7.30
N THR A 257 -6.75 -12.83 7.99
CA THR A 257 -7.60 -11.82 7.35
C THR A 257 -6.71 -10.70 6.86
N ALA A 258 -6.66 -10.48 5.56
CA ALA A 258 -5.84 -9.44 4.94
C ALA A 258 -6.71 -8.41 4.22
N TYR A 259 -6.27 -7.16 4.21
CA TYR A 259 -6.96 -6.06 3.55
C TYR A 259 -6.04 -5.51 2.47
N PHE A 260 -6.26 -5.90 1.22
CA PHE A 260 -5.42 -5.48 0.09
C PHE A 260 -6.01 -4.25 -0.58
N SER A 261 -5.21 -3.21 -0.86
CA SER A 261 -5.67 -2.05 -1.64
C SER A 261 -4.92 -1.95 -2.96
N ASN A 262 -5.67 -1.85 -4.06
CA ASN A 262 -5.10 -1.60 -5.39
C ASN A 262 -4.35 -0.24 -5.44
N ASP A 263 -4.70 0.74 -4.60
CA ASP A 263 -4.01 2.05 -4.54
C ASP A 263 -2.64 1.96 -3.87
N VAL A 264 -2.50 1.02 -2.93
CA VAL A 264 -1.28 0.81 -2.16
C VAL A 264 -0.42 -0.28 -2.81
N GLY A 265 -1.00 -1.06 -3.71
CA GLY A 265 -0.35 -2.20 -4.35
C GLY A 265 -0.06 -3.36 -3.42
N PHE A 266 -0.47 -3.25 -2.16
CA PHE A 266 -0.17 -4.20 -1.11
C PHE A 266 -1.20 -4.09 0.03
N TYR A 267 -0.95 -4.81 1.12
CA TYR A 267 -1.87 -4.86 2.24
C TYR A 267 -1.86 -3.54 3.04
N VAL A 268 -3.04 -3.02 3.37
CA VAL A 268 -3.20 -1.90 4.31
C VAL A 268 -3.35 -2.38 5.76
N LYS A 269 -3.82 -3.62 5.94
CA LYS A 269 -3.95 -4.28 7.23
C LYS A 269 -3.85 -5.79 7.05
N ARG A 270 -3.24 -6.51 7.99
CA ARG A 270 -3.23 -7.97 8.07
C ARG A 270 -3.46 -8.41 9.51
N VAL A 271 -4.22 -9.48 9.72
CA VAL A 271 -4.43 -10.11 11.02
C VAL A 271 -4.17 -11.60 10.87
N ALA A 272 -3.12 -12.08 11.52
CA ALA A 272 -2.79 -13.50 11.59
C ALA A 272 -3.58 -14.17 12.70
N TYR A 273 -4.06 -15.38 12.43
CA TYR A 273 -4.75 -16.21 13.40
C TYR A 273 -3.94 -17.48 13.66
N GLU A 274 -3.83 -17.83 14.93
CA GLU A 274 -3.27 -19.08 15.40
C GLU A 274 -4.41 -19.89 16.03
N ASN A 275 -4.73 -21.06 15.45
CA ASN A 275 -5.84 -21.90 15.88
C ASN A 275 -7.19 -21.15 16.02
N GLY A 276 -7.47 -20.23 15.10
CA GLY A 276 -8.71 -19.44 15.08
C GLY A 276 -8.73 -18.23 16.03
N THR A 277 -7.67 -17.98 16.80
CA THR A 277 -7.54 -16.80 17.67
C THR A 277 -6.60 -15.77 17.03
N PRO A 278 -6.94 -14.46 17.01
CA PRO A 278 -6.03 -13.43 16.51
C PRO A 278 -4.70 -13.44 17.30
N GLY A 279 -3.60 -13.71 16.62
CA GLY A 279 -2.25 -13.74 17.21
C GLY A 279 -1.50 -12.43 17.01
N ALA A 280 -1.56 -11.84 15.81
CA ALA A 280 -0.90 -10.56 15.53
C ALA A 280 -1.59 -9.77 14.42
N GLU A 281 -1.42 -8.45 14.45
CA GLU A 281 -1.94 -7.48 13.52
C GLU A 281 -0.81 -6.61 12.96
N MET A 282 -0.85 -6.33 11.66
CA MET A 282 -0.07 -5.30 11.01
C MET A 282 -0.99 -4.23 10.43
N ARG A 283 -0.67 -2.96 10.65
CA ARG A 283 -1.41 -1.79 10.12
C ARG A 283 -0.47 -0.87 9.37
N LEU A 284 -0.87 -0.46 8.17
CA LEU A 284 -0.01 0.36 7.32
C LEU A 284 0.18 1.75 7.91
N ARG A 285 1.44 2.11 8.13
CA ARG A 285 1.87 3.42 8.65
C ARG A 285 2.29 4.38 7.56
N SER A 286 3.06 3.89 6.59
CA SER A 286 3.49 4.67 5.44
C SER A 286 3.88 3.74 4.30
N TYR A 287 3.87 4.27 3.07
CA TYR A 287 4.25 3.51 1.89
C TYR A 287 4.79 4.43 0.79
N SER A 288 5.45 3.82 -0.19
CA SER A 288 5.73 4.38 -1.50
C SER A 288 5.50 3.26 -2.50
N TYR A 289 4.50 3.39 -3.35
CA TYR A 289 4.13 2.38 -4.35
C TYR A 289 3.83 3.06 -5.67
N GLY A 290 4.37 2.53 -6.76
CA GLY A 290 4.14 3.06 -8.11
C GLY A 290 4.83 4.40 -8.38
N ALA A 291 5.71 4.86 -7.48
CA ALA A 291 6.53 6.05 -7.68
C ALA A 291 7.69 5.82 -8.66
N GLY A 292 7.97 4.56 -9.03
CA GLY A 292 9.13 4.16 -9.82
C GLY A 292 10.46 4.47 -9.11
N PRO A 293 11.61 4.03 -9.65
CA PRO A 293 12.83 4.79 -9.41
C PRO A 293 12.54 6.25 -9.81
N ALA A 294 13.16 7.24 -9.16
CA ALA A 294 12.97 8.65 -9.48
C ALA A 294 13.34 8.92 -10.96
N THR A 295 12.43 8.63 -11.88
CA THR A 295 12.44 9.13 -13.24
C THR A 295 12.03 10.57 -13.05
N GLY A 296 13.06 11.42 -12.95
CA GLY A 296 12.89 12.85 -12.80
C GLY A 296 11.81 13.32 -13.76
N ILE A 297 10.75 13.90 -13.20
CA ILE A 297 9.94 14.85 -13.93
C ILE A 297 10.96 15.91 -14.36
N SER A 298 11.43 15.80 -15.60
CA SER A 298 12.39 16.76 -16.15
C SER A 298 11.78 18.14 -15.94
N THR A 299 12.58 19.10 -15.50
CA THR A 299 12.18 20.50 -15.31
C THR A 299 11.46 21.06 -16.55
N THR A 300 11.67 20.47 -17.73
CA THR A 300 10.93 20.76 -18.98
C THR A 300 9.45 20.38 -18.96
N GLN A 301 9.03 19.32 -18.26
CA GLN A 301 7.61 18.94 -18.13
C GLN A 301 6.86 19.85 -17.16
N ILE A 302 7.50 20.28 -16.07
CA ILE A 302 6.96 21.31 -15.16
C ILE A 302 6.85 22.65 -15.90
N LEU A 303 7.84 22.99 -16.73
CA LEU A 303 7.79 24.19 -17.58
C LEU A 303 6.62 24.15 -18.56
N LEU A 304 6.31 22.99 -19.16
CA LEU A 304 5.16 22.84 -20.06
C LEU A 304 3.82 23.04 -19.35
N PHE A 305 3.65 22.56 -18.11
CA PHE A 305 2.42 22.78 -17.33
C PHE A 305 2.20 24.25 -16.93
N ILE A 306 3.27 25.04 -16.80
CA ILE A 306 3.19 26.47 -16.47
C ILE A 306 3.09 27.34 -17.73
N VAL A 307 3.87 27.02 -18.77
CA VAL A 307 3.97 27.83 -19.99
C VAL A 307 2.74 27.67 -20.88
N LEU A 308 2.12 26.48 -20.95
CA LEU A 308 0.94 26.26 -21.78
C LEU A 308 -0.27 27.13 -21.38
N PRO A 309 -0.68 27.23 -20.10
CA PRO A 309 -1.76 28.13 -19.69
C PRO A 309 -1.39 29.61 -19.87
N ILE A 310 -0.13 30.01 -19.62
CA ILE A 310 0.32 31.39 -19.84
C ILE A 310 0.28 31.76 -21.33
N ALA A 311 0.74 30.86 -22.21
CA ALA A 311 0.71 31.07 -23.65
C ALA A 311 -0.73 31.21 -24.18
N VAL A 312 -1.68 30.43 -23.65
CA VAL A 312 -3.10 30.55 -23.99
C VAL A 312 -3.67 31.89 -23.52
N VAL A 313 -3.36 32.33 -22.29
CA VAL A 313 -3.79 33.64 -21.77
C VAL A 313 -3.22 34.79 -22.61
N VAL A 314 -1.94 34.71 -22.97
CA VAL A 314 -1.29 35.72 -23.83
C VAL A 314 -1.90 35.72 -25.23
N LEU A 315 -2.16 34.55 -25.83
CA LEU A 315 -2.78 34.44 -27.14
C LEU A 315 -4.20 35.05 -27.14
N VAL A 316 -4.99 34.77 -26.10
CA VAL A 316 -6.33 35.36 -25.92
C VAL A 316 -6.24 36.87 -25.73
N ALA A 317 -5.29 37.36 -24.93
CA ALA A 317 -5.07 38.79 -24.73
C ALA A 317 -4.67 39.50 -26.03
N VAL A 318 -3.77 38.91 -26.82
CA VAL A 318 -3.34 39.44 -28.13
C VAL A 318 -4.49 39.44 -29.14
N LEU A 319 -5.28 38.37 -29.20
CA LEU A 319 -6.46 38.29 -30.08
C LEU A 319 -7.53 39.33 -29.70
N LEU A 320 -7.78 39.52 -28.40
CA LEU A 320 -8.70 40.55 -27.91
C LEU A 320 -8.17 41.97 -28.18
N TRP A 321 -6.84 42.17 -28.09
CA TRP A 321 -6.22 43.46 -28.36
C TRP A 321 -6.22 43.82 -29.85
N ARG A 322 -5.98 42.84 -30.73
CA ARG A 322 -6.14 43.02 -32.19
C ARG A 322 -7.58 43.39 -32.56
N ARG A 323 -8.57 42.67 -32.02
CA ARG A 323 -9.99 42.99 -32.21
C ARG A 323 -10.36 44.40 -31.71
N ARG A 324 -9.68 44.91 -30.67
CA ARG A 324 -9.87 46.28 -30.19
C ARG A 324 -9.30 47.34 -31.15
N LYS A 325 -8.14 47.07 -31.78
CA LYS A 325 -7.54 48.00 -32.75
C LYS A 325 -8.35 48.13 -34.02
N ASP A 326 -8.86 47.03 -34.57
CA ASP A 326 -9.71 47.06 -35.78
C ASP A 326 -11.01 47.85 -35.55
N ARG A 327 -11.51 47.86 -34.31
CA ARG A 327 -12.71 48.61 -33.92
C ARG A 327 -12.49 50.11 -33.77
N ILE A 328 -11.26 50.56 -33.57
CA ILE A 328 -10.92 51.99 -33.42
C ILE A 328 -10.64 52.63 -34.80
N GLN A 329 -10.19 51.87 -35.80
CA GLN A 329 -10.00 52.37 -37.16
C GLN A 329 -11.29 52.42 -38.01
N GLY A 330 -12.36 51.75 -37.58
CA GLY A 330 -13.63 51.66 -38.33
C GLY A 330 -14.63 52.81 -38.09
N GLN A 331 -14.26 53.87 -37.36
CA GLN A 331 -15.16 54.98 -37.06
C GLN A 331 -14.78 56.24 -37.86
N ALA A 332 -14.83 56.13 -39.18
CA ALA A 332 -15.03 57.28 -40.05
C ALA A 332 -16.51 57.71 -39.94
N SER A 333 -16.74 58.96 -39.56
CA SER A 333 -18.06 59.56 -39.38
C SER A 333 -18.97 59.39 -40.62
N PRO A 334 -20.29 59.16 -40.45
CA PRO A 334 -21.22 59.21 -41.58
C PRO A 334 -21.35 60.64 -42.14
N PRO A 335 -21.50 60.80 -43.47
CA PRO A 335 -21.74 62.11 -44.08
C PRO A 335 -23.17 62.59 -43.76
N ALA A 336 -23.31 63.89 -43.51
CA ALA A 336 -24.58 64.56 -43.33
C ALA A 336 -25.40 64.54 -44.64
N PRO A 337 -26.73 64.28 -44.60
CA PRO A 337 -27.58 64.39 -45.77
C PRO A 337 -27.87 65.85 -46.10
N SER A 338 -27.64 66.19 -47.36
CA SER A 338 -28.06 67.40 -48.04
C SER A 338 -29.59 67.45 -48.17
N ALA A 339 -30.18 68.59 -47.80
CA ALA A 339 -31.53 68.97 -48.21
C ALA A 339 -31.46 70.40 -48.77
N THR A 340 -31.79 70.53 -50.04
CA THR A 340 -32.03 71.79 -50.76
C THR A 340 -33.48 71.77 -51.23
N GLU A 341 -34.05 72.97 -51.39
CA GLU A 341 -35.42 73.36 -51.78
C GLU A 341 -36.37 73.55 -50.58
N GLY A 342 -37.08 74.67 -50.41
CA GLY A 342 -37.35 75.83 -51.27
C GLY A 342 -38.70 76.43 -50.85
N GLN A 343 -38.89 77.72 -51.12
CA GLN A 343 -40.11 78.56 -50.95
C GLN A 343 -40.43 79.09 -49.54
N GLU A 344 -40.33 80.40 -49.24
CA GLU A 344 -41.03 81.60 -49.77
C GLU A 344 -42.33 81.89 -49.00
N LEU A 345 -42.39 83.02 -48.26
CA LEU A 345 -43.43 84.08 -48.34
C LEU A 345 -43.45 85.01 -47.11
N GLY A 346 -43.54 86.32 -47.40
CA GLY A 346 -44.23 87.34 -46.59
C GLY A 346 -43.45 87.89 -45.39
N GLY A 347 -43.43 89.18 -45.10
CA GLY A 347 -44.26 90.28 -45.54
C GLY A 347 -43.95 91.50 -44.67
N ASN A 348 -44.39 92.63 -45.18
CA ASN A 348 -44.06 94.02 -44.84
C ASN A 348 -44.48 94.49 -43.43
N ASP A 349 -43.90 95.64 -43.04
CA ASP A 349 -44.49 96.73 -42.23
C ASP A 349 -44.66 96.59 -40.70
N ARG A 350 -43.85 97.35 -39.94
CA ARG A 350 -44.25 98.67 -39.38
C ARG A 350 -43.20 99.26 -38.41
N ALA A 351 -42.85 100.51 -38.70
CA ALA A 351 -42.75 101.65 -37.78
C ALA A 351 -42.21 101.44 -36.35
N ARG A 352 -41.06 102.08 -36.06
CA ARG A 352 -41.07 103.45 -35.52
C ARG A 352 -39.88 104.25 -36.01
#